data_AF-A0A7C5IT39-F1
#
_entry.id   AF-A0A7C5IT39-F1
#
_cell.length_a   1.000
_cell.length_b   1.000
_cell.length_c   1.000
_cell.angle_alpha   90.00
_cell.angle_beta   90.00
_cell.angle_gamma   90.00
#
_symmetry.space_group_name_H-M   'P 1'
#
loop_
_entity.id
_entity.type
_entity.pdbx_description
1 polymer ?
#
loop_
_entity_poly.entity_id
_entity_poly.type
_entity_poly.pdbx_seq_one_letter_code
_entity_poly.pdbx_strand_id
1 'polypeptide(L)'
;MIVNKSLFPSTPTFRAITNMQDRFADLQVQLASGKKTSTLSGLGTDRNYDLTLRARLGKIESYQKTIQTINLRLDFYDNAMIRLDQIEADARTSASPGGYGADGINLTTSPSLSEARLDEVLNLLNTQVSGRHLFGGSVTDQPPVASTSEVLDGAGGRDGFRTVVGERKLADAGVDGLGRLGIVSMAELVTLSEDGVHPFGLKLSTLSSDSGGISLTAPAGAPASLGVEFTGTVVEGQQVTIGLTLPDGSSYSLSMKAVEGTPQEATEFTIGATDADTASNFAAALQASLEEIGETTLESSSVFAAADNFFNGRGESVVRVDGPPFESATALIAGTDADTVFWYEG
;
A
#
# COMPACT_ATOMS: atom_id res chain seq x y z
N MET A 1 21.38 21.32 111.10
CA MET A 1 20.46 21.19 109.94
C MET A 1 21.19 21.69 108.71
N ILE A 2 21.61 20.73 107.87
CA ILE A 2 22.08 20.77 106.49
C ILE A 2 22.55 22.13 105.95
N VAL A 3 23.87 22.35 105.95
CA VAL A 3 24.54 23.31 105.08
C VAL A 3 25.24 22.50 103.98
N ASN A 4 24.57 22.34 102.83
CA ASN A 4 25.23 21.87 101.60
C ASN A 4 25.06 22.94 100.54
N LYS A 5 25.91 23.97 100.62
CA LYS A 5 26.01 25.05 99.64
C LYS A 5 27.17 24.69 98.72
N SER A 6 26.93 23.85 97.70
CA SER A 6 27.92 23.61 96.66
C SER A 6 28.06 24.86 95.78
N LEU A 7 29.15 25.60 96.00
CA LEU A 7 29.56 26.83 95.31
C LEU A 7 30.28 26.54 93.97
N PHE A 8 29.82 25.54 93.22
CA PHE A 8 30.23 25.35 91.83
C PHE A 8 28.97 25.40 90.98
N PRO A 9 28.95 26.13 89.85
CA PRO A 9 27.83 26.11 88.94
C PRO A 9 27.85 24.75 88.22
N SER A 10 27.48 23.67 88.91
CA SER A 10 27.41 22.32 88.36
C SER A 10 26.23 22.16 87.39
N THR A 11 25.21 23.00 87.52
CA THR A 11 24.03 23.02 86.65
C THR A 11 24.34 23.41 85.20
N PRO A 12 25.12 24.48 84.90
CA PRO A 12 25.54 24.76 83.53
C PRO A 12 26.49 23.69 82.97
N THR A 13 27.34 23.06 83.79
CA THR A 13 28.21 21.96 83.33
C THR A 13 27.43 20.69 83.00
N PHE A 14 26.43 20.34 83.82
CA PHE A 14 25.52 19.21 83.53
C PHE A 14 24.71 19.46 82.26
N ARG A 15 24.19 20.69 82.04
CA ARG A 15 23.52 21.05 80.79
C ARG A 15 24.44 20.96 79.58
N ALA A 16 25.71 21.33 79.71
CA ALA A 16 26.69 21.20 78.65
C ALA A 16 26.96 19.72 78.30
N ILE A 17 27.05 18.84 79.30
CA ILE A 17 27.25 17.40 79.10
C ILE A 17 26.01 16.75 78.47
N THR A 18 24.80 17.07 78.93
CA THR A 18 23.56 16.57 78.30
C THR A 18 23.45 17.03 76.84
N ASN A 19 23.76 18.30 76.55
CA ASN A 19 23.80 18.80 75.16
C ASN A 19 24.86 18.09 74.31
N MET A 20 26.02 17.72 74.88
CA MET A 20 27.03 16.94 74.18
C MET A 20 26.57 15.50 73.92
N GLN A 21 25.87 14.88 74.87
CA GLN A 21 25.29 13.54 74.72
C GLN A 21 24.20 13.51 73.65
N ASP A 22 23.29 14.48 73.64
CA ASP A 22 22.23 14.59 72.62
C ASP A 22 22.84 14.81 71.23
N ARG A 23 23.85 15.69 71.13
CA ARG A 23 24.55 15.93 69.86
C ARG A 23 25.35 14.73 69.39
N PHE A 24 25.91 13.94 70.31
CA PHE A 24 26.60 12.70 69.98
C PHE A 24 25.61 11.63 69.48
N ALA A 25 24.43 11.52 70.10
CA ALA A 25 23.36 10.65 69.64
C ALA A 25 22.86 11.07 68.24
N ASP A 26 22.68 12.36 67.99
CA ASP A 26 22.30 12.88 66.67
C ASP A 26 23.37 12.56 65.61
N LEU A 27 24.65 12.76 65.92
CA LEU A 27 25.74 12.42 65.00
C LEU A 27 25.84 10.91 64.75
N GLN A 28 25.56 10.07 65.75
CA GLN A 28 25.44 8.62 65.56
C GLN A 28 24.29 8.26 64.62
N VAL A 29 23.13 8.92 64.74
CA VAL A 29 21.97 8.73 63.84
C VAL A 29 22.28 9.23 62.43
N GLN A 30 22.97 10.37 62.28
CA GLN A 30 23.41 10.88 60.98
C GLN A 30 24.43 9.95 60.33
N LEU A 31 25.36 9.40 61.10
CA LEU A 31 26.34 8.43 60.62
C LEU A 31 25.68 7.13 60.16
N ALA A 32 24.71 6.62 60.92
CA ALA A 32 23.98 5.40 60.59
C ALA A 32 23.05 5.57 59.37
N SER A 33 22.38 6.73 59.25
CA SER A 33 21.43 6.99 58.16
C SER A 33 22.07 7.61 56.90
N GLY A 34 23.28 8.14 57.02
CA GLY A 34 23.95 8.95 55.99
C GLY A 34 23.24 10.28 55.69
N LYS A 35 22.22 10.67 56.47
CA LYS A 35 21.39 11.85 56.24
C LYS A 35 21.62 12.88 57.34
N LYS A 36 21.68 14.17 56.97
CA LYS A 36 21.87 15.31 57.91
C LYS A 36 20.76 15.42 58.96
N THR A 37 19.55 14.98 58.63
CA THR A 37 18.39 14.96 59.55
C THR A 37 17.42 13.88 59.11
N SER A 38 16.77 13.24 60.08
CA SER A 38 15.71 12.25 59.86
C SER A 38 14.34 12.88 59.59
N THR A 39 14.17 14.17 59.91
CA THR A 39 12.89 14.89 59.79
C THR A 39 12.99 16.10 58.86
N LEU A 40 11.90 16.38 58.14
CA LEU A 40 11.77 17.57 57.28
C LEU A 40 11.80 18.87 58.10
N SER A 41 11.37 18.84 59.37
CA SER A 41 11.47 19.99 60.28
C SER A 41 12.92 20.34 60.61
N GLY A 42 13.82 19.36 60.67
CA GLY A 42 15.25 19.57 60.93
C GLY A 42 16.02 20.21 59.77
N LEU A 43 15.42 20.36 58.59
CA LEU A 43 16.04 20.98 57.40
C LEU A 43 15.85 22.52 57.34
N GLY A 44 14.94 23.09 58.12
CA GLY A 44 14.69 24.54 58.13
C GLY A 44 14.37 25.10 56.74
N THR A 45 15.17 26.07 56.28
CA THR A 45 15.03 26.73 54.96
C THR A 45 15.38 25.82 53.78
N ASP A 46 16.27 24.84 53.97
CA ASP A 46 16.72 23.90 52.93
C ASP A 46 15.62 22.89 52.55
N ARG A 47 14.56 22.79 53.37
CA ARG A 47 13.40 21.93 53.14
C ARG A 47 12.76 22.16 51.78
N ASN A 48 12.63 23.43 51.35
CA ASN A 48 12.02 23.75 50.05
C ASN A 48 12.87 23.23 48.89
N TYR A 49 14.20 23.29 49.02
CA TYR A 49 15.12 22.79 48.02
C TYR A 49 15.11 21.25 47.96
N ASP A 50 15.15 20.58 49.12
CA ASP A 50 15.06 19.10 49.20
C ASP A 50 13.74 18.59 48.61
N LEU A 51 12.60 19.20 48.97
CA LEU A 51 11.29 18.84 48.40
C LEU A 51 11.24 19.05 46.88
N THR A 52 11.79 20.16 46.39
CA THR A 52 11.85 20.46 44.95
C THR A 52 12.73 19.45 44.21
N LEU A 53 13.89 19.08 44.77
CA LEU A 53 14.77 18.07 44.20
C LEU A 53 14.13 16.68 44.18
N ARG A 54 13.45 16.28 45.27
CA ARG A 54 12.71 15.00 45.31
C ARG A 54 11.57 14.97 44.31
N ALA A 55 10.80 16.05 44.18
CA ALA A 55 9.77 16.17 43.16
C ALA A 55 10.37 16.09 41.74
N ARG A 56 11.52 16.73 41.50
CA ARG A 56 12.25 16.64 40.23
C ARG A 56 12.78 15.23 39.97
N LEU A 57 13.32 14.55 40.97
CA LEU A 57 13.78 13.15 40.87
C LEU A 57 12.61 12.22 40.53
N GLY A 58 11.47 12.33 41.23
CA GLY A 58 10.27 11.55 40.90
C GLY A 58 9.76 11.81 39.48
N LYS A 59 9.86 13.05 39.00
CA LYS A 59 9.55 13.38 37.59
C LYS A 59 10.54 12.76 36.60
N ILE A 60 11.84 12.75 36.91
CA ILE A 60 12.87 12.08 36.09
C ILE A 60 12.63 10.57 36.06
N GLU A 61 12.35 9.93 37.19
CA GLU A 61 12.02 8.50 37.25
C GLU A 61 10.77 8.17 36.43
N SER A 62 9.74 9.02 36.49
CA SER A 62 8.56 8.88 35.63
C SER A 62 8.92 8.99 34.15
N TYR A 63 9.75 9.95 33.76
CA TYR A 63 10.21 10.08 32.37
C TYR A 63 11.04 8.88 31.93
N GLN A 64 11.91 8.35 32.77
CA GLN A 64 12.67 7.14 32.47
C GLN A 64 11.77 5.94 32.19
N LYS A 65 10.70 5.75 32.99
CA LYS A 65 9.70 4.70 32.73
C LYS A 65 8.99 4.92 31.40
N THR A 66 8.57 6.15 31.10
CA THR A 66 7.95 6.48 29.81
C THR A 66 8.90 6.23 28.64
N ILE A 67 10.17 6.63 28.75
CA ILE A 67 11.20 6.39 27.72
C ILE A 67 11.39 4.88 27.49
N GLN A 68 11.45 4.07 28.55
CA GLN A 68 11.56 2.61 28.40
C GLN A 68 10.37 2.03 27.63
N THR A 69 9.14 2.48 27.92
CA THR A 69 7.96 2.05 27.15
C THR A 69 7.98 2.53 25.71
N ILE A 70 8.44 3.76 25.45
CA ILE A 70 8.58 4.30 24.08
C ILE A 70 9.63 3.52 23.30
N ASN A 71 10.80 3.26 23.89
CA ASN A 71 11.87 2.48 23.25
C ASN A 71 11.38 1.10 22.86
N LEU A 72 10.70 0.38 23.77
CA LEU A 72 10.11 -0.92 23.45
C LEU A 72 9.19 -0.84 22.23
N ARG A 73 8.32 0.19 22.16
CA ARG A 73 7.43 0.37 21.01
C ARG A 73 8.18 0.70 19.73
N LEU A 74 9.19 1.57 19.79
CA LEU A 74 10.03 1.92 18.64
C LEU A 74 10.78 0.69 18.12
N ASP A 75 11.30 -0.15 19.01
CA ASP A 75 11.98 -1.40 18.64
C ASP A 75 11.03 -2.35 17.90
N PHE A 76 9.77 -2.46 18.34
CA PHE A 76 8.77 -3.27 17.62
C PHE A 76 8.37 -2.66 16.27
N TYR A 77 8.23 -1.34 16.17
CA TYR A 77 7.99 -0.67 14.88
C TYR A 77 9.14 -0.92 13.89
N ASP A 78 10.38 -0.79 14.35
CA ASP A 78 11.57 -1.01 13.53
C ASP A 78 11.62 -2.46 13.01
N ASN A 79 11.41 -3.43 13.89
CA ASN A 79 11.35 -4.85 13.50
C ASN A 79 10.22 -5.14 12.51
N ALA A 80 9.03 -4.55 12.69
CA ALA A 80 7.92 -4.72 11.76
C ALA A 80 8.24 -4.10 10.39
N MET A 81 8.83 -2.90 10.34
CA MET A 81 9.22 -2.25 9.09
C MET A 81 10.33 -3.02 8.35
N ILE A 82 11.34 -3.53 9.08
CA ILE A 82 12.38 -4.39 8.50
C ILE A 82 11.75 -5.65 7.87
N ARG A 83 10.75 -6.24 8.53
CA ARG A 83 10.07 -7.42 7.99
C ARG A 83 9.23 -7.08 6.75
N LEU A 84 8.54 -5.95 6.74
CA LEU A 84 7.80 -5.49 5.56
C LEU A 84 8.72 -5.25 4.36
N ASP A 85 9.89 -4.62 4.57
CA ASP A 85 10.91 -4.42 3.52
C ASP A 85 11.43 -5.76 2.97
N GLN A 86 11.66 -6.74 3.82
CA GLN A 86 12.04 -8.09 3.40
C GLN A 86 10.95 -8.79 2.58
N ILE A 87 9.68 -8.67 2.98
CA ILE A 87 8.56 -9.23 2.23
C ILE A 87 8.46 -8.59 0.85
N GLU A 88 8.64 -7.27 0.75
CA GLU A 88 8.68 -6.56 -0.53
C GLU A 88 9.82 -7.06 -1.42
N ALA A 89 11.03 -7.19 -0.88
CA ALA A 89 12.19 -7.70 -1.62
C ALA A 89 11.97 -9.15 -2.12
N ASP A 90 11.39 -10.00 -1.27
CA ASP A 90 11.03 -11.39 -1.63
C ASP A 90 9.95 -11.42 -2.73
N ALA A 91 8.94 -10.55 -2.64
CA ALA A 91 7.86 -10.45 -3.62
C ALA A 91 8.39 -9.97 -4.97
N ARG A 92 9.24 -8.92 -4.99
CA ARG A 92 9.90 -8.43 -6.22
C ARG A 92 10.79 -9.48 -6.87
N THR A 93 11.56 -10.23 -6.07
CA THR A 93 12.41 -11.32 -6.56
C THR A 93 11.58 -12.45 -7.16
N SER A 94 10.42 -12.74 -6.58
CA SER A 94 9.51 -13.79 -7.06
C SER A 94 8.69 -13.35 -8.29
N ALA A 95 8.42 -12.05 -8.43
CA ALA A 95 7.72 -11.46 -9.57
C ALA A 95 8.64 -11.18 -10.77
N SER A 96 9.96 -11.06 -10.55
CA SER A 96 10.94 -10.98 -11.62
C SER A 96 11.17 -12.37 -12.23
N PRO A 97 10.95 -12.56 -13.55
CA PRO A 97 11.29 -13.82 -14.22
C PRO A 97 12.81 -14.06 -14.15
N GLY A 98 13.24 -14.86 -13.17
CA GLY A 98 14.60 -15.35 -13.06
C GLY A 98 14.79 -16.49 -14.07
N GLY A 99 15.25 -16.16 -15.28
CA GLY A 99 15.43 -17.15 -16.34
C GLY A 99 16.31 -18.33 -15.93
N TYR A 100 15.72 -19.53 -15.98
CA TYR A 100 16.31 -20.78 -16.50
C TYR A 100 15.18 -21.81 -16.64
N GLY A 101 14.76 -22.08 -17.89
CA GLY A 101 13.71 -23.05 -18.22
C GLY A 101 12.44 -22.40 -18.78
N ALA A 102 11.78 -23.09 -19.73
CA ALA A 102 10.46 -22.68 -20.22
C ALA A 102 9.50 -22.53 -19.02
N ASP A 103 8.76 -21.42 -18.97
CA ASP A 103 7.77 -21.08 -17.93
C ASP A 103 8.34 -20.65 -16.55
N GLY A 104 9.23 -19.65 -16.56
CA GLY A 104 9.92 -19.08 -15.39
C GLY A 104 9.07 -18.39 -14.29
N ILE A 105 7.74 -18.58 -14.26
CA ILE A 105 6.88 -18.32 -13.11
C ILE A 105 6.07 -19.59 -12.89
N ASN A 106 6.25 -20.25 -11.74
CA ASN A 106 5.37 -21.36 -11.38
C ASN A 106 3.99 -20.78 -10.99
N LEU A 107 3.12 -20.63 -11.99
CA LEU A 107 1.75 -20.13 -11.82
C LEU A 107 0.90 -20.99 -10.88
N THR A 108 1.33 -22.23 -10.58
CA THR A 108 0.63 -23.08 -9.59
C THR A 108 0.99 -22.73 -8.15
N THR A 109 2.18 -22.22 -7.88
CA THR A 109 2.67 -21.90 -6.52
C THR A 109 2.78 -20.40 -6.25
N SER A 110 2.81 -19.57 -7.29
CA SER A 110 2.94 -18.12 -7.13
C SER A 110 1.72 -17.49 -6.44
N PRO A 111 0.45 -17.82 -6.79
CA PRO A 111 -0.71 -17.25 -6.09
C PRO A 111 -0.76 -17.60 -4.60
N SER A 112 -0.44 -18.85 -4.24
CA SER A 112 -0.43 -19.28 -2.83
C SER A 112 0.70 -18.65 -2.03
N LEU A 113 1.86 -18.42 -2.66
CA LEU A 113 2.95 -17.68 -2.05
C LEU A 113 2.57 -16.21 -1.84
N SER A 114 1.97 -15.56 -2.84
CA SER A 114 1.49 -14.17 -2.74
C SER A 114 0.44 -14.01 -1.64
N GLU A 115 -0.50 -14.95 -1.53
CA GLU A 115 -1.49 -14.99 -0.45
C GLU A 115 -0.84 -15.14 0.92
N ALA A 116 0.15 -16.03 1.07
CA ALA A 116 0.89 -16.18 2.32
C ALA A 116 1.69 -14.93 2.70
N ARG A 117 2.24 -14.20 1.72
CA ARG A 117 2.93 -12.92 1.97
C ARG A 117 1.96 -11.82 2.36
N LEU A 118 0.79 -11.74 1.72
CA LEU A 118 -0.26 -10.81 2.13
C LEU A 118 -0.70 -11.10 3.56
N ASP A 119 -0.95 -12.38 3.90
CA ASP A 119 -1.31 -12.80 5.26
C ASP A 119 -0.24 -12.37 6.28
N GLU A 120 1.03 -12.53 5.93
CA GLU A 120 2.12 -12.05 6.76
C GLU A 120 2.10 -10.53 6.98
N VAL A 121 1.87 -9.74 5.93
CA VAL A 121 1.76 -8.27 6.03
C VAL A 121 0.61 -7.86 6.94
N LEU A 122 -0.59 -8.44 6.75
CA LEU A 122 -1.77 -8.11 7.56
C LEU A 122 -1.56 -8.52 9.03
N ASN A 123 -0.92 -9.67 9.27
CA ASN A 123 -0.56 -10.11 10.63
C ASN A 123 0.46 -9.19 11.31
N LEU A 124 1.47 -8.69 10.57
CA LEU A 124 2.43 -7.72 11.08
C LEU A 124 1.76 -6.41 11.47
N LEU A 125 0.83 -5.91 10.65
CA LEU A 125 0.05 -4.70 10.96
C LEU A 125 -0.88 -4.91 12.17
N ASN A 126 -1.33 -6.14 12.42
CA ASN A 126 -2.11 -6.48 13.61
C ASN A 126 -1.26 -6.72 14.87
N THR A 127 0.06 -6.53 14.84
CA THR A 127 0.96 -6.76 16.00
C THR A 127 0.57 -5.91 17.22
N GLN A 128 0.58 -6.55 18.39
CA GLN A 128 0.19 -5.95 19.66
C GLN A 128 1.37 -5.88 20.65
N VAL A 129 1.53 -4.74 21.32
CA VAL A 129 2.51 -4.53 22.40
C VAL A 129 1.79 -4.10 23.67
N SER A 130 1.91 -4.89 24.74
CA SER A 130 1.28 -4.63 26.03
C SER A 130 -0.24 -4.41 25.95
N GLY A 131 -0.93 -5.21 25.13
CA GLY A 131 -2.38 -5.11 24.97
C GLY A 131 -2.87 -4.00 24.03
N ARG A 132 -1.96 -3.31 23.33
CA ARG A 132 -2.28 -2.23 22.39
C ARG A 132 -1.75 -2.51 21.00
N HIS A 133 -2.59 -2.39 19.98
CA HIS A 133 -2.14 -2.48 18.59
C HIS A 133 -1.29 -1.27 18.23
N LEU A 134 -0.17 -1.53 17.57
CA LEU A 134 0.78 -0.47 17.20
C LEU A 134 0.26 0.33 16.01
N PHE A 135 -0.25 -0.35 14.98
CA PHE A 135 -0.66 0.28 13.73
C PHE A 135 -2.12 0.79 13.72
N GLY A 136 -2.80 0.81 14.86
CA GLY A 136 -4.19 1.28 14.98
C GLY A 136 -4.37 2.75 15.33
N GLY A 137 -3.29 3.54 15.31
CA GLY A 137 -3.35 4.98 15.55
C GLY A 137 -3.99 5.31 16.91
N SER A 138 -5.18 5.94 16.88
CA SER A 138 -5.95 6.27 18.09
C SER A 138 -6.76 5.09 18.66
N VAL A 139 -7.08 4.10 17.83
CA VAL A 139 -7.85 2.91 18.20
C VAL A 139 -6.87 1.78 18.49
N THR A 140 -6.52 1.58 19.77
CA THR A 140 -5.51 0.58 20.15
C THR A 140 -6.08 -0.73 20.68
N ASP A 141 -7.39 -0.77 20.91
CA ASP A 141 -8.04 -1.85 21.65
C ASP A 141 -8.69 -2.88 20.72
N GLN A 142 -8.55 -2.71 19.40
CA GLN A 142 -9.00 -3.63 18.36
C GLN A 142 -7.96 -3.74 17.24
N PRO A 143 -7.93 -4.86 16.49
CA PRO A 143 -7.03 -5.04 15.36
C PRO A 143 -7.25 -3.96 14.30
N PRO A 144 -6.19 -3.28 13.82
CA PRO A 144 -6.32 -2.22 12.82
C PRO A 144 -6.57 -2.72 11.40
N VAL A 145 -6.42 -4.01 11.13
CA VAL A 145 -6.49 -4.58 9.79
C VAL A 145 -7.40 -5.81 9.80
N ALA A 146 -8.30 -5.90 8.82
CA ALA A 146 -9.18 -7.06 8.66
C ALA A 146 -8.36 -8.33 8.34
N SER A 147 -8.92 -9.51 8.63
CA SER A 147 -8.21 -10.76 8.34
C SER A 147 -8.08 -11.00 6.84
N THR A 148 -7.08 -11.77 6.43
CA THR A 148 -6.79 -12.07 5.02
C THR A 148 -8.01 -12.58 4.26
N SER A 149 -8.81 -13.46 4.87
CA SER A 149 -10.05 -13.95 4.27
C SER A 149 -11.10 -12.86 4.11
N GLU A 150 -11.26 -11.97 5.09
CA GLU A 150 -12.24 -10.87 5.01
C GLU A 150 -11.82 -9.85 3.94
N VAL A 151 -10.53 -9.54 3.86
CA VAL A 151 -9.96 -8.64 2.85
C VAL A 151 -10.14 -9.22 1.44
N LEU A 152 -9.87 -10.50 1.24
CA LEU A 152 -9.92 -11.12 -0.09
C LEU A 152 -11.35 -11.48 -0.53
N ASP A 153 -12.11 -12.14 0.34
CA ASP A 153 -13.41 -12.75 0.00
C ASP A 153 -14.61 -11.91 0.47
N GLY A 154 -14.38 -10.92 1.32
CA GLY A 154 -15.44 -10.15 1.95
C GLY A 154 -15.98 -10.80 3.22
N ALA A 155 -16.84 -10.07 3.94
CA ALA A 155 -17.48 -10.57 5.16
C ALA A 155 -18.74 -9.79 5.54
N GLY A 156 -19.75 -10.52 6.03
CA GLY A 156 -20.98 -9.92 6.53
C GLY A 156 -21.82 -9.23 5.45
N GLY A 157 -21.72 -9.67 4.20
CA GLY A 157 -22.40 -9.04 3.05
C GLY A 157 -21.63 -7.88 2.42
N ARG A 158 -20.43 -7.58 2.93
CA ARG A 158 -19.47 -6.65 2.31
C ARG A 158 -18.58 -7.39 1.34
N ASP A 159 -18.32 -6.77 0.21
CA ASP A 159 -17.46 -7.30 -0.85
C ASP A 159 -15.96 -7.13 -0.50
N GLY A 160 -15.18 -8.17 -0.79
CA GLY A 160 -13.73 -8.15 -0.68
C GLY A 160 -13.04 -7.85 -2.01
N PHE A 161 -11.71 -7.86 -1.97
CA PHE A 161 -10.85 -7.56 -3.11
C PHE A 161 -11.19 -8.39 -4.36
N ARG A 162 -11.49 -9.68 -4.23
CA ARG A 162 -11.80 -10.55 -5.38
C ARG A 162 -13.05 -10.11 -6.13
N THR A 163 -14.08 -9.61 -5.43
CA THR A 163 -15.28 -9.06 -6.06
C THR A 163 -14.94 -7.77 -6.80
N VAL A 164 -14.21 -6.85 -6.16
CA VAL A 164 -13.79 -5.58 -6.76
C VAL A 164 -12.93 -5.80 -8.02
N VAL A 165 -12.06 -6.81 -8.00
CA VAL A 165 -11.33 -7.26 -9.20
C VAL A 165 -12.28 -7.72 -10.30
N GLY A 166 -13.28 -8.53 -9.98
CA GLY A 166 -14.27 -9.00 -10.97
C GLY A 166 -15.05 -7.84 -11.60
N GLU A 167 -15.50 -6.89 -10.79
CA GLU A 167 -16.17 -5.67 -11.26
C GLU A 167 -15.27 -4.87 -12.19
N ARG A 168 -14.01 -4.68 -11.80
CA ARG A 168 -13.02 -3.94 -12.58
C ARG A 168 -12.73 -4.63 -13.91
N LYS A 169 -12.55 -5.94 -13.93
CA LYS A 169 -12.35 -6.72 -15.16
C LYS A 169 -13.50 -6.58 -16.14
N LEU A 170 -14.75 -6.70 -15.67
CA LEU A 170 -15.94 -6.50 -16.51
C LEU A 170 -16.01 -5.07 -17.04
N ALA A 171 -15.70 -4.09 -16.20
CA ALA A 171 -15.67 -2.69 -16.60
C ALA A 171 -14.58 -2.39 -17.63
N ASP A 172 -13.39 -2.97 -17.49
CA ASP A 172 -12.28 -2.75 -18.41
C ASP A 172 -12.47 -3.52 -19.73
N ALA A 173 -13.02 -4.73 -19.70
CA ALA A 173 -13.33 -5.52 -20.90
C ALA A 173 -14.42 -4.87 -21.77
N GLY A 174 -15.47 -4.33 -21.13
CA GLY A 174 -16.66 -3.84 -21.81
C GLY A 174 -17.51 -4.98 -22.41
N VAL A 175 -18.65 -4.62 -23.00
CA VAL A 175 -19.66 -5.58 -23.51
C VAL A 175 -19.09 -6.53 -24.56
N ASP A 176 -18.20 -6.03 -25.42
CA ASP A 176 -17.66 -6.79 -26.55
C ASP A 176 -16.34 -7.50 -26.21
N GLY A 177 -15.80 -7.34 -24.99
CA GLY A 177 -14.52 -7.94 -24.57
C GLY A 177 -13.26 -7.31 -25.18
N LEU A 178 -13.40 -6.33 -26.07
CA LEU A 178 -12.29 -5.67 -26.79
C LEU A 178 -11.58 -4.57 -26.00
N GLY A 179 -11.82 -4.50 -24.69
CA GLY A 179 -11.16 -3.53 -23.82
C GLY A 179 -11.59 -2.10 -24.06
N ARG A 180 -12.89 -1.85 -24.27
CA ARG A 180 -13.46 -0.51 -24.54
C ARG A 180 -13.05 0.13 -25.87
N LEU A 181 -12.61 -0.69 -26.82
CA LEU A 181 -12.26 -0.25 -28.17
C LEU A 181 -13.24 -0.80 -29.20
N GLY A 182 -13.67 0.07 -30.11
CA GLY A 182 -14.48 -0.27 -31.28
C GLY A 182 -13.64 -0.21 -32.57
N ILE A 183 -13.76 -1.24 -33.40
CA ILE A 183 -13.13 -1.30 -34.73
C ILE A 183 -14.21 -1.06 -35.79
N VAL A 184 -13.94 -0.12 -36.71
CA VAL A 184 -14.77 0.12 -37.89
C VAL A 184 -13.89 0.05 -39.13
N SER A 185 -14.22 -0.83 -40.06
CA SER A 185 -13.54 -0.94 -41.36
C SER A 185 -14.48 -0.51 -42.48
N MET A 186 -14.05 0.45 -43.29
CA MET A 186 -14.79 0.95 -44.46
C MET A 186 -13.82 1.20 -45.62
N ALA A 187 -13.98 0.44 -46.70
CA ALA A 187 -13.11 0.49 -47.86
C ALA A 187 -11.63 0.29 -47.44
N GLU A 188 -10.76 1.27 -47.72
CA GLU A 188 -9.33 1.19 -47.39
C GLU A 188 -8.98 1.69 -45.98
N LEU A 189 -9.95 2.22 -45.22
CA LEU A 189 -9.72 2.82 -43.89
C LEU A 189 -10.22 1.90 -42.77
N VAL A 190 -9.33 1.63 -41.82
CA VAL A 190 -9.66 1.02 -40.52
C VAL A 190 -9.54 2.08 -39.43
N THR A 191 -10.63 2.31 -38.71
CA THR A 191 -10.71 3.21 -37.57
C THR A 191 -10.80 2.40 -36.29
N LEU A 192 -10.00 2.77 -35.30
CA LEU A 192 -10.07 2.24 -33.94
C LEU A 192 -10.43 3.41 -33.02
N SER A 193 -11.49 3.27 -32.22
CA SER A 193 -12.02 4.33 -31.37
C SER A 193 -12.30 3.83 -29.96
N GLU A 194 -12.02 4.66 -28.95
CA GLU A 194 -12.53 4.43 -27.60
C GLU A 194 -14.06 4.62 -27.55
N ASP A 195 -14.75 3.86 -26.70
CA ASP A 195 -16.21 3.93 -26.54
C ASP A 195 -16.69 5.13 -25.69
N GLY A 196 -15.79 5.77 -24.94
CA GLY A 196 -16.14 6.94 -24.13
C GLY A 196 -14.97 7.55 -23.34
N VAL A 197 -15.27 8.66 -22.66
CA VAL A 197 -14.33 9.34 -21.75
C VAL A 197 -14.57 8.83 -20.33
N HIS A 198 -13.83 7.78 -19.96
CA HIS A 198 -13.88 7.13 -18.64
C HIS A 198 -12.57 6.40 -18.34
N PRO A 199 -12.31 6.03 -17.06
CA PRO A 199 -11.05 5.39 -16.65
C PRO A 199 -10.92 3.91 -17.05
N PHE A 200 -11.91 3.34 -17.71
CA PHE A 200 -11.93 1.90 -18.04
C PHE A 200 -11.35 1.58 -19.40
N GLY A 201 -10.78 0.37 -19.50
CA GLY A 201 -10.29 -0.28 -20.71
C GLY A 201 -8.96 0.26 -21.22
N LEU A 202 -8.68 -0.09 -22.48
CA LEU A 202 -7.48 0.32 -23.20
C LEU A 202 -7.63 1.77 -23.68
N LYS A 203 -6.56 2.55 -23.56
CA LYS A 203 -6.50 3.93 -24.08
C LYS A 203 -5.52 4.05 -25.24
N LEU A 204 -5.91 4.77 -26.28
CA LEU A 204 -5.09 4.93 -27.48
C LEU A 204 -3.97 5.95 -27.22
N SER A 205 -2.70 5.56 -27.42
CA SER A 205 -1.55 6.42 -27.10
C SER A 205 -0.75 6.84 -28.32
N THR A 206 -0.27 5.89 -29.12
CA THR A 206 0.59 6.16 -30.28
C THR A 206 0.21 5.29 -31.47
N LEU A 207 0.59 5.74 -32.67
CA LEU A 207 0.39 4.99 -33.90
C LEU A 207 1.57 5.25 -34.83
N SER A 208 2.18 4.20 -35.37
CA SER A 208 3.27 4.28 -36.33
C SER A 208 3.24 3.14 -37.34
N SER A 209 3.93 3.30 -38.46
CA SER A 209 4.15 2.26 -39.45
C SER A 209 5.49 2.48 -40.14
N ASP A 210 6.12 1.39 -40.57
CA ASP A 210 7.32 1.41 -41.42
C ASP A 210 6.99 1.29 -42.93
N SER A 211 5.70 1.24 -43.29
CA SER A 211 5.23 1.16 -44.67
C SER A 211 4.99 2.53 -45.29
N GLY A 212 5.44 2.72 -46.53
CA GLY A 212 5.06 3.87 -47.35
C GLY A 212 3.69 3.75 -48.01
N GLY A 213 3.05 2.56 -47.94
CA GLY A 213 1.71 2.30 -48.48
C GLY A 213 0.58 2.54 -47.48
N ILE A 214 0.90 2.99 -46.26
CA ILE A 214 -0.05 3.19 -45.17
C ILE A 214 -0.03 4.66 -44.73
N SER A 215 -1.19 5.30 -44.76
CA SER A 215 -1.42 6.63 -44.21
C SER A 215 -2.03 6.49 -42.81
N LEU A 216 -1.53 7.27 -41.85
CA LEU A 216 -1.92 7.16 -40.44
C LEU A 216 -2.55 8.45 -39.95
N THR A 217 -3.68 8.32 -39.26
CA THR A 217 -4.27 9.39 -38.45
C THR A 217 -4.00 9.09 -36.99
N ALA A 218 -3.16 9.91 -36.35
CA ALA A 218 -2.78 9.72 -34.95
C ALA A 218 -3.98 9.85 -34.01
N PRO A 219 -3.95 9.19 -32.82
CA PRO A 219 -5.01 9.29 -31.83
C PRO A 219 -5.33 10.75 -31.47
N ALA A 220 -6.59 11.14 -31.64
CA ALA A 220 -7.09 12.47 -31.27
C ALA A 220 -8.59 12.43 -30.92
N GLY A 221 -9.06 13.44 -30.18
CA GLY A 221 -10.47 13.56 -29.78
C GLY A 221 -10.75 13.14 -28.33
N ALA A 222 -12.03 13.24 -27.94
CA ALA A 222 -12.55 12.76 -26.66
C ALA A 222 -14.00 12.25 -26.88
N PRO A 223 -14.22 10.93 -27.06
CA PRO A 223 -13.24 9.83 -27.00
C PRO A 223 -12.18 9.89 -28.12
N ALA A 224 -11.02 9.30 -27.88
CA ALA A 224 -9.94 9.26 -28.86
C ALA A 224 -10.24 8.26 -29.98
N SER A 225 -9.84 8.59 -31.20
CA SER A 225 -9.88 7.69 -32.35
C SER A 225 -8.61 7.81 -33.18
N LEU A 226 -8.18 6.70 -33.79
CA LEU A 226 -7.09 6.64 -34.76
C LEU A 226 -7.56 6.01 -36.07
N GLY A 227 -6.80 6.23 -37.14
CA GLY A 227 -7.08 5.69 -38.46
C GLY A 227 -5.85 5.09 -39.13
N VAL A 228 -6.02 3.92 -39.74
CA VAL A 228 -5.03 3.24 -40.58
C VAL A 228 -5.64 3.09 -41.97
N GLU A 229 -5.13 3.86 -42.93
CA GLU A 229 -5.63 3.89 -44.30
C GLU A 229 -4.59 3.27 -45.25
N PHE A 230 -5.01 2.25 -46.00
CA PHE A 230 -4.17 1.58 -46.99
C PHE A 230 -4.26 2.34 -48.32
N THR A 231 -3.17 2.97 -48.73
CA THR A 231 -3.14 3.91 -49.88
C THR A 231 -2.20 3.46 -51.00
N GLY A 232 -1.51 2.34 -50.83
CA GLY A 232 -0.62 1.76 -51.82
C GLY A 232 -0.02 0.43 -51.37
N THR A 233 0.93 -0.08 -52.15
CA THR A 233 1.48 -1.44 -51.97
C THR A 233 2.17 -1.63 -50.61
N VAL A 234 1.61 -2.50 -49.79
CA VAL A 234 2.22 -3.05 -48.57
C VAL A 234 3.08 -4.26 -48.96
N VAL A 235 4.25 -4.40 -48.33
CA VAL A 235 5.20 -5.50 -48.57
C VAL A 235 5.25 -6.41 -47.33
N GLU A 236 5.48 -7.70 -47.54
CA GLU A 236 5.68 -8.67 -46.46
C GLU A 236 6.71 -8.18 -45.43
N GLY A 237 6.37 -8.35 -44.15
CA GLY A 237 7.22 -7.99 -43.02
C GLY A 237 7.11 -6.52 -42.57
N GLN A 238 6.42 -5.66 -43.32
CA GLN A 238 6.08 -4.31 -42.85
C GLN A 238 5.10 -4.38 -41.68
N GLN A 239 5.18 -3.40 -40.80
CA GLN A 239 4.46 -3.37 -39.54
C GLN A 239 3.69 -2.06 -39.33
N VAL A 240 2.58 -2.20 -38.63
CA VAL A 240 1.83 -1.10 -38.01
C VAL A 240 1.90 -1.32 -36.50
N THR A 241 2.43 -0.36 -35.76
CA THR A 241 2.51 -0.43 -34.30
C THR A 241 1.51 0.52 -33.66
N ILE A 242 0.65 -0.02 -32.81
CA ILE A 242 -0.35 0.69 -32.03
C ILE A 242 0.10 0.69 -30.57
N GLY A 243 0.31 1.88 -30.01
CA GLY A 243 0.54 2.05 -28.59
C GLY A 243 -0.77 2.16 -27.84
N LEU A 244 -0.87 1.42 -26.75
CA LEU A 244 -1.99 1.39 -25.82
C LEU A 244 -1.50 1.77 -24.41
N THR A 245 -2.34 2.45 -23.66
CA THR A 245 -2.17 2.61 -22.21
C THR A 245 -3.17 1.68 -21.53
N LEU A 246 -2.65 0.83 -20.64
CA LEU A 246 -3.43 -0.15 -19.89
C LEU A 246 -4.10 0.50 -18.67
N PRO A 247 -5.13 -0.13 -18.07
CA PRO A 247 -5.80 0.37 -16.87
C PRO A 247 -4.90 0.71 -15.67
N ASP A 248 -3.77 0.02 -15.54
CA ASP A 248 -2.75 0.25 -14.49
C ASP A 248 -1.77 1.40 -14.84
N GLY A 249 -1.98 2.08 -15.97
CA GLY A 249 -1.14 3.16 -16.47
C GLY A 249 0.13 2.70 -17.20
N SER A 250 0.41 1.40 -17.26
CA SER A 250 1.54 0.88 -18.03
C SER A 250 1.27 0.97 -19.54
N SER A 251 2.34 0.96 -20.34
CA SER A 251 2.25 1.07 -21.81
C SER A 251 2.41 -0.29 -22.46
N TYR A 252 1.60 -0.57 -23.48
CA TYR A 252 1.65 -1.77 -24.30
C TYR A 252 1.78 -1.40 -25.78
N SER A 253 2.62 -2.12 -26.53
CA SER A 253 2.82 -1.89 -27.96
C SER A 253 2.37 -3.11 -28.75
N LEU A 254 1.24 -2.98 -29.46
CA LEU A 254 0.74 -4.00 -30.38
C LEU A 254 1.37 -3.80 -31.75
N SER A 255 2.16 -4.77 -32.23
CA SER A 255 2.77 -4.71 -33.56
C SER A 255 2.07 -5.67 -34.52
N MET A 256 1.37 -5.12 -35.50
CA MET A 256 0.66 -5.87 -36.54
C MET A 256 1.55 -6.01 -37.77
N LYS A 257 1.82 -7.24 -38.23
CA LYS A 257 2.76 -7.54 -39.33
C LYS A 257 2.03 -8.02 -40.59
N ALA A 258 2.40 -7.47 -41.73
CA ALA A 258 1.88 -7.86 -43.04
C ALA A 258 2.53 -9.17 -43.54
N VAL A 259 1.73 -10.08 -44.09
CA VAL A 259 2.20 -11.36 -44.66
C VAL A 259 1.54 -11.66 -46.01
N GLU A 260 2.25 -12.35 -46.92
CA GLU A 260 1.70 -12.75 -48.25
C GLU A 260 0.87 -14.06 -48.19
N GLY A 261 0.85 -14.74 -47.03
CA GLY A 261 0.20 -16.04 -46.83
C GLY A 261 -0.84 -16.05 -45.70
N THR A 262 -1.18 -17.26 -45.24
CA THR A 262 -2.06 -17.43 -44.08
C THR A 262 -1.34 -16.96 -42.82
N PRO A 263 -1.96 -16.07 -42.01
CA PRO A 263 -1.40 -15.63 -40.74
C PRO A 263 -1.17 -16.82 -39.81
N GLN A 264 -0.03 -16.85 -39.10
CA GLN A 264 0.26 -17.88 -38.09
C GLN A 264 -0.08 -17.41 -36.68
N GLU A 265 -0.02 -16.10 -36.45
CA GLU A 265 -0.28 -15.44 -35.17
C GLU A 265 -1.41 -14.40 -35.32
N ALA A 266 -2.10 -14.07 -34.22
CA ALA A 266 -3.16 -13.05 -34.24
C ALA A 266 -2.67 -11.66 -34.66
N THR A 267 -1.38 -11.39 -34.46
CA THR A 267 -0.70 -10.14 -34.82
C THR A 267 -0.27 -10.07 -36.29
N GLU A 268 -0.59 -11.07 -37.10
CA GLU A 268 -0.29 -11.08 -38.54
C GLU A 268 -1.57 -10.85 -39.38
N PHE A 269 -1.45 -10.05 -40.44
CA PHE A 269 -2.54 -9.82 -41.39
C PHE A 269 -2.10 -10.09 -42.83
N THR A 270 -2.97 -10.74 -43.60
CA THR A 270 -2.68 -11.08 -45.00
C THR A 270 -2.81 -9.86 -45.90
N ILE A 271 -1.83 -9.65 -46.78
CA ILE A 271 -1.89 -8.66 -47.85
C ILE A 271 -2.92 -9.12 -48.89
N GLY A 272 -3.96 -8.32 -49.09
CA GLY A 272 -5.09 -8.62 -49.98
C GLY A 272 -4.80 -8.32 -51.45
N ALA A 273 -5.74 -8.69 -52.33
CA ALA A 273 -5.65 -8.39 -53.76
C ALA A 273 -5.85 -6.89 -54.06
N THR A 274 -6.57 -6.21 -53.17
CA THR A 274 -6.78 -4.76 -53.18
C THR A 274 -6.42 -4.14 -51.83
N ASP A 275 -6.25 -2.82 -51.79
CA ASP A 275 -6.00 -2.09 -50.54
C ASP A 275 -7.19 -2.24 -49.56
N ALA A 276 -8.42 -2.28 -50.07
CA ALA A 276 -9.61 -2.55 -49.29
C ALA A 276 -9.65 -3.98 -48.72
N ASP A 277 -9.21 -4.99 -49.50
CA ASP A 277 -9.09 -6.36 -48.97
C ASP A 277 -8.02 -6.42 -47.85
N THR A 278 -6.91 -5.70 -48.03
CA THR A 278 -5.85 -5.60 -47.02
C THR A 278 -6.36 -4.92 -45.74
N ALA A 279 -7.13 -3.83 -45.87
CA ALA A 279 -7.77 -3.14 -44.75
C ALA A 279 -8.76 -4.06 -44.00
N SER A 280 -9.55 -4.85 -44.73
CA SER A 280 -10.45 -5.83 -44.11
C SER A 280 -9.68 -6.92 -43.36
N ASN A 281 -8.59 -7.44 -43.94
CA ASN A 281 -7.75 -8.44 -43.29
C ASN A 281 -7.05 -7.88 -42.05
N PHE A 282 -6.56 -6.64 -42.13
CA PHE A 282 -5.98 -5.93 -40.98
C PHE A 282 -6.99 -5.75 -39.85
N ALA A 283 -8.22 -5.33 -40.17
CA ALA A 283 -9.27 -5.16 -39.17
C ALA A 283 -9.62 -6.48 -38.45
N ALA A 284 -9.69 -7.59 -39.19
CA ALA A 284 -9.93 -8.91 -38.60
C ALA A 284 -8.79 -9.36 -37.68
N ALA A 285 -7.53 -9.18 -38.11
CA ALA A 285 -6.36 -9.50 -37.29
C ALA A 285 -6.27 -8.60 -36.05
N LEU A 286 -6.57 -7.31 -36.19
CA LEU A 286 -6.62 -6.36 -35.08
C LEU A 286 -7.69 -6.77 -34.06
N GLN A 287 -8.87 -7.18 -34.52
CA GLN A 287 -9.91 -7.69 -33.63
C GLN A 287 -9.42 -8.92 -32.86
N ALA A 288 -8.87 -9.93 -33.54
CA ALA A 288 -8.34 -11.13 -32.89
C ALA A 288 -7.23 -10.80 -31.87
N SER A 289 -6.34 -9.87 -32.22
CA SER A 289 -5.29 -9.40 -31.30
C SER A 289 -5.86 -8.70 -30.07
N LEU A 290 -6.90 -7.86 -30.22
CA LEU A 290 -7.55 -7.21 -29.09
C LEU A 290 -8.33 -8.20 -28.21
N GLU A 291 -8.93 -9.24 -28.79
CA GLU A 291 -9.56 -10.34 -28.04
C GLU A 291 -8.51 -11.06 -27.17
N GLU A 292 -7.34 -11.41 -27.73
CA GLU A 292 -6.24 -12.03 -26.97
C GLU A 292 -5.69 -11.11 -25.86
N ILE A 293 -5.53 -9.81 -26.15
CA ILE A 293 -5.13 -8.82 -25.15
C ILE A 293 -6.17 -8.72 -24.03
N GLY A 294 -7.47 -8.78 -24.38
CA GLY A 294 -8.60 -8.77 -23.46
C GLY A 294 -8.50 -9.88 -22.43
N GLU A 295 -8.19 -11.11 -22.86
CA GLU A 295 -8.08 -12.30 -22.01
C GLU A 295 -6.76 -12.39 -21.21
N THR A 296 -5.74 -11.59 -21.55
CA THR A 296 -4.40 -11.72 -20.97
C THR A 296 -3.93 -10.44 -20.29
N THR A 297 -3.44 -9.50 -21.07
CA THR A 297 -2.74 -8.30 -20.59
C THR A 297 -3.73 -7.31 -19.97
N LEU A 298 -4.93 -7.19 -20.54
CA LEU A 298 -6.00 -6.37 -19.98
C LEU A 298 -6.47 -6.94 -18.64
N GLU A 299 -6.68 -8.25 -18.53
CA GLU A 299 -7.08 -8.87 -17.26
C GLU A 299 -6.07 -8.59 -16.14
N SER A 300 -4.77 -8.77 -16.42
CA SER A 300 -3.73 -8.56 -15.42
C SER A 300 -3.59 -7.10 -14.98
N SER A 301 -3.60 -6.16 -15.92
CA SER A 301 -3.59 -4.72 -15.61
C SER A 301 -4.87 -4.28 -14.88
N SER A 302 -6.02 -4.88 -15.17
CA SER A 302 -7.27 -4.64 -14.43
C SER A 302 -7.16 -5.06 -12.97
N VAL A 303 -6.44 -6.16 -12.67
CA VAL A 303 -6.19 -6.60 -11.28
C VAL A 303 -5.33 -5.57 -10.53
N PHE A 304 -4.30 -5.02 -11.17
CA PHE A 304 -3.47 -3.98 -10.56
C PHE A 304 -4.26 -2.69 -10.33
N ALA A 305 -5.05 -2.25 -11.33
CA ALA A 305 -5.93 -1.09 -11.17
C ALA A 305 -6.96 -1.31 -10.05
N ALA A 306 -7.50 -2.52 -9.89
CA ALA A 306 -8.37 -2.86 -8.77
C ALA A 306 -7.62 -2.86 -7.43
N ALA A 307 -6.36 -3.32 -7.40
CA ALA A 307 -5.54 -3.32 -6.20
C ALA A 307 -5.26 -1.90 -5.71
N ASP A 308 -4.94 -0.96 -6.60
CA ASP A 308 -4.75 0.45 -6.26
C ASP A 308 -6.04 1.09 -5.73
N ASN A 309 -7.19 0.71 -6.28
CA ASN A 309 -8.50 1.20 -5.82
C ASN A 309 -8.92 0.60 -4.46
N PHE A 310 -8.48 -0.63 -4.15
CA PHE A 310 -8.88 -1.37 -2.95
C PHE A 310 -7.93 -1.18 -1.77
N PHE A 311 -6.61 -1.31 -1.98
CA PHE A 311 -5.59 -1.15 -0.96
C PHE A 311 -5.14 0.30 -0.83
N ASN A 312 -6.08 1.15 -0.41
CA ASN A 312 -5.91 2.59 -0.34
C ASN A 312 -5.23 3.08 0.95
N GLY A 313 -4.81 4.35 0.96
CA GLY A 313 -4.18 4.98 2.11
C GLY A 313 -5.16 5.38 3.22
N ARG A 314 -4.61 5.74 4.39
CA ARG A 314 -5.42 6.20 5.53
C ARG A 314 -6.22 7.46 5.17
N GLY A 315 -7.54 7.39 5.36
CA GLY A 315 -8.46 8.50 5.10
C GLY A 315 -8.97 8.57 3.67
N GLU A 316 -8.54 7.65 2.81
CA GLU A 316 -9.12 7.40 1.50
C GLU A 316 -10.24 6.36 1.64
N SER A 317 -11.21 6.39 0.72
CA SER A 317 -12.24 5.35 0.64
C SER A 317 -11.89 4.34 -0.43
N VAL A 318 -12.21 3.07 -0.18
CA VAL A 318 -12.07 2.03 -1.19
C VAL A 318 -12.91 2.46 -2.39
N VAL A 319 -12.36 2.32 -3.60
CA VAL A 319 -13.04 2.71 -4.84
C VAL A 319 -13.52 1.47 -5.59
N ARG A 320 -14.74 1.52 -6.10
CA ARG A 320 -15.39 0.44 -6.85
C ARG A 320 -15.92 0.95 -8.18
N VAL A 321 -16.29 0.02 -9.05
CA VAL A 321 -16.95 0.35 -10.31
C VAL A 321 -18.41 0.74 -10.04
N ASP A 322 -18.88 1.82 -10.67
CA ASP A 322 -20.30 2.20 -10.62
C ASP A 322 -21.15 1.21 -11.45
N GLY A 323 -21.96 0.39 -10.77
CA GLY A 323 -22.81 -0.62 -11.39
C GLY A 323 -23.67 -1.38 -10.38
N PRO A 324 -24.32 -2.49 -10.76
CA PRO A 324 -24.38 -3.08 -12.11
C PRO A 324 -25.32 -2.32 -13.09
N PRO A 325 -25.18 -2.53 -14.42
CA PRO A 325 -24.24 -3.45 -15.09
C PRO A 325 -22.82 -2.86 -15.23
N PHE A 326 -21.80 -3.65 -14.84
CA PHE A 326 -20.41 -3.20 -14.81
C PHE A 326 -19.77 -3.08 -16.21
N GLU A 327 -20.19 -3.90 -17.17
CA GLU A 327 -19.71 -3.87 -18.55
C GLU A 327 -20.08 -2.59 -19.32
N SER A 328 -20.94 -1.73 -18.77
CA SER A 328 -21.22 -0.40 -19.33
C SER A 328 -20.92 0.73 -18.34
N ALA A 329 -20.18 0.44 -17.27
CA ALA A 329 -19.80 1.44 -16.29
C ALA A 329 -18.93 2.52 -16.93
N THR A 330 -19.17 3.76 -16.53
CA THR A 330 -18.40 4.93 -16.99
C THR A 330 -17.79 5.73 -15.83
N ALA A 331 -18.10 5.35 -14.59
CA ALA A 331 -17.63 6.00 -13.39
C ALA A 331 -17.15 4.99 -12.34
N LEU A 332 -16.37 5.51 -11.40
CA LEU A 332 -16.01 4.84 -10.16
C LEU A 332 -16.80 5.48 -9.01
N ILE A 333 -17.15 4.68 -8.00
CA ILE A 333 -17.85 5.12 -6.78
C ILE A 333 -17.04 4.73 -5.53
N ALA A 334 -17.21 5.50 -4.46
CA ALA A 334 -16.65 5.10 -3.17
C ALA A 334 -17.47 3.94 -2.58
N GLY A 335 -16.79 2.89 -2.14
CA GLY A 335 -17.35 1.85 -1.29
C GLY A 335 -17.76 2.41 0.06
N THR A 336 -18.74 1.76 0.68
CA THR A 336 -19.28 2.12 2.00
C THR A 336 -19.08 0.98 2.98
N ASP A 337 -19.09 1.28 4.29
CA ASP A 337 -18.97 0.27 5.34
C ASP A 337 -20.09 -0.80 5.28
N ALA A 338 -21.16 -0.54 4.53
CA ALA A 338 -22.27 -1.48 4.34
C ALA A 338 -22.02 -2.47 3.18
N ASP A 339 -21.22 -2.10 2.18
CA ASP A 339 -21.09 -2.87 0.93
C ASP A 339 -19.66 -3.34 0.65
N THR A 340 -18.64 -2.79 1.30
CA THR A 340 -17.24 -3.06 0.97
C THR A 340 -16.40 -3.23 2.22
N VAL A 341 -15.46 -4.16 2.19
CA VAL A 341 -14.48 -4.33 3.26
C VAL A 341 -13.42 -3.23 3.17
N PHE A 342 -13.27 -2.48 4.26
CA PHE A 342 -12.13 -1.59 4.45
C PHE A 342 -11.00 -2.39 5.07
N TRP A 343 -9.88 -2.49 4.35
CA TRP A 343 -8.77 -3.36 4.76
C TRP A 343 -8.03 -2.80 5.99
N TYR A 344 -7.98 -1.47 6.15
CA TYR A 344 -7.28 -0.77 7.22
C TYR A 344 -8.21 0.23 7.95
N GLU A 345 -8.33 0.09 9.27
CA GLU A 345 -9.21 0.87 10.16
C GLU A 345 -8.42 1.67 11.25
N GLY A 346 -7.09 1.77 11.12
CA GLY A 346 -6.19 2.44 12.09
C GLY A 346 -6.08 3.98 12.03
#